data_AF-A0A7Y2MIR6-F1
#
_entry.id   AF-A0A7Y2MIR6-F1
#
_cell.length_a   1.000
_cell.length_b   1.000
_cell.length_c   1.000
_cell.angle_alpha   90.00
_cell.angle_beta   90.00
_cell.angle_gamma   90.00
#
_symmetry.space_group_name_H-M   'P 1'
#
loop_
_entity.id
_entity.type
_entity.pdbx_description
1 polymer ?
#
loop_
_entity_poly.entity_id
_entity_poly.type
_entity_poly.pdbx_seq_one_letter_code
_entity_poly.pdbx_strand_id
1 'polypeptide(L)' 'MNESKAMILGCSGLSLTPEEKAFYKAERPWGFILFGRNISEPQQIAGLVAEMRESVGWHAPVLIAQA' A
#
# COMPACT_ATOMS: atom_id res chain seq x y z
N MET A 1 -0.56 15.70 -12.37
CA MET A 1 0.37 14.85 -11.58
C MET A 1 -0.03 15.00 -10.13
N ASN A 2 -0.41 13.92 -9.46
CA ASN A 2 -0.62 13.96 -8.01
C ASN A 2 0.76 14.20 -7.37
N GLU A 3 0.91 15.20 -6.51
CA GLU A 3 2.19 15.48 -5.84
C GLU A 3 2.48 14.37 -4.83
N SER A 4 3.14 13.29 -5.28
CA SER A 4 3.59 12.20 -4.44
C SER A 4 4.98 12.49 -3.88
N LYS A 5 5.20 12.23 -2.60
CA LYS A 5 6.54 12.28 -1.98
C LYS A 5 7.41 11.13 -2.52
N ALA A 6 8.71 11.37 -2.61
CA ALA A 6 9.70 10.37 -3.05
C ALA A 6 9.95 9.32 -1.96
N MET A 7 8.93 8.49 -1.69
CA MET A 7 8.95 7.46 -0.65
C MET A 7 8.09 6.26 -1.06
N ILE A 8 8.50 5.09 -0.58
CA ILE A 8 7.76 3.82 -0.72
C ILE A 8 7.40 3.36 0.69
N LEU A 9 6.13 3.01 0.91
CA LEU A 9 5.63 2.56 2.21
C LEU A 9 5.21 1.08 2.17
N GLY A 10 5.37 0.39 3.28
CA GLY A 10 4.82 -0.95 3.48
C GLY A 10 3.69 -0.93 4.52
N CYS A 11 3.05 -2.09 4.71
CA CYS A 11 2.06 -2.29 5.77
C CYS A 11 2.48 -3.40 6.73
N SER A 12 1.86 -3.38 7.92
CA SER A 12 2.18 -4.27 9.01
C SER A 12 1.67 -5.71 8.80
N GLY A 13 0.51 -5.88 8.15
CA GLY A 13 -0.16 -7.18 8.04
C GLY A 13 -0.85 -7.44 6.70
N LEU A 14 -1.95 -8.21 6.75
CA LEU A 14 -2.74 -8.63 5.57
C LEU A 14 -3.85 -7.65 5.18
N SER A 15 -4.06 -6.59 5.96
CA SER A 15 -5.03 -5.52 5.70
C SER A 15 -4.50 -4.22 6.30
N LEU A 16 -4.99 -3.07 5.85
CA LEU A 16 -4.57 -1.79 6.39
C LEU A 16 -5.39 -1.42 7.61
N THR A 17 -4.72 -0.96 8.67
CA THR A 17 -5.42 -0.36 9.80
C THR A 17 -5.94 1.04 9.44
N PRO A 18 -6.95 1.57 10.17
CA PRO A 18 -7.40 2.96 9.98
C PRO A 18 -6.26 3.98 10.11
N GLU A 19 -5.31 3.75 11.01
CA GLU A 19 -4.15 4.60 11.23
C GLU A 19 -3.18 4.56 10.05
N GLU A 20 -2.92 3.36 9.48
CA GLU A 20 -2.12 3.22 8.26
C GLU A 20 -2.79 3.97 7.09
N LYS A 21 -4.10 3.82 6.91
CA LYS A 21 -4.85 4.55 5.86
C LYS A 21 -4.76 6.07 6.03
N ALA A 22 -4.93 6.56 7.25
CA ALA A 22 -4.81 7.98 7.56
C ALA A 22 -3.39 8.51 7.31
N PHE A 23 -2.37 7.75 7.72
CA PHE A 23 -0.97 8.07 7.49
C PHE A 23 -0.64 8.12 6.00
N TYR A 24 -1.06 7.11 5.21
CA TYR A 24 -0.79 7.08 3.76
C TYR A 24 -1.45 8.25 3.02
N LYS A 25 -2.68 8.61 3.41
CA LYS A 25 -3.38 9.77 2.86
C LYS A 25 -2.65 11.09 3.14
N ALA A 26 -2.09 11.23 4.35
CA ALA A 26 -1.33 12.42 4.75
C ALA A 26 0.03 12.49 4.05
N GLU A 27 0.74 11.36 3.97
CA GLU A 27 2.09 11.31 3.43
C GLU A 27 2.15 11.28 1.90
N ARG A 28 1.12 10.75 1.23
CA ARG A 28 1.06 10.65 -0.25
C ARG A 28 2.33 10.00 -0.84
N PRO A 29 2.63 8.73 -0.49
CA PRO A 29 3.80 8.04 -1.03
C PRO A 29 3.72 7.92 -2.56
N TRP A 30 4.87 7.76 -3.20
CA TRP A 30 4.94 7.43 -4.62
C TRP A 30 4.41 6.02 -4.89
N GLY A 31 4.57 5.08 -3.95
CA GLY A 31 4.05 3.73 -4.09
C GLY A 31 4.18 2.92 -2.82
N PHE A 32 3.86 1.63 -2.94
CA PHE A 32 3.88 0.68 -1.84
C PHE A 32 4.79 -0.50 -2.15
N ILE A 33 5.18 -1.25 -1.10
CA ILE A 33 5.93 -2.50 -1.23
C ILE A 33 5.37 -3.57 -0.29
N LEU A 34 5.16 -4.78 -0.83
CA LEU A 34 4.71 -5.96 -0.10
C LEU A 34 5.89 -6.89 0.20
N PHE A 35 5.85 -7.49 1.39
CA PHE A 35 6.77 -8.55 1.83
C PHE A 35 5.99 -9.84 2.12
N GLY A 36 6.68 -10.95 2.34
CA GLY A 36 6.03 -12.25 2.60
C GLY A 36 4.99 -12.24 3.73
N ARG A 37 5.18 -11.42 4.77
CA ARG A 37 4.18 -11.25 5.87
C ARG A 37 2.87 -10.60 5.44
N ASN A 38 2.83 -9.98 4.27
CA ASN A 38 1.66 -9.28 3.73
C ASN A 38 0.87 -10.16 2.72
N ILE A 39 1.31 -11.40 2.50
CA ILE A 39 0.79 -12.31 1.48
C ILE A 39 0.06 -13.48 2.13
N SER A 40 -1.19 -13.68 1.74
CA SER A 40 -1.99 -14.86 2.04
C SER A 40 -2.59 -15.39 0.73
N GLU A 41 -3.91 -15.33 0.54
CA GLU A 41 -4.58 -15.80 -0.67
C GLU A 41 -4.69 -14.69 -1.76
N PRO A 42 -4.80 -15.04 -3.05
CA PRO A 42 -4.90 -14.05 -4.14
C PRO A 42 -5.99 -12.98 -3.94
N GLN A 43 -7.15 -13.38 -3.41
CA GLN A 43 -8.25 -12.47 -3.11
C GLN A 43 -7.88 -11.44 -2.02
N GLN A 44 -7.13 -11.86 -0.99
CA GLN A 44 -6.65 -10.98 0.07
C GLN A 44 -5.64 -9.97 -0.48
N ILE A 45 -4.71 -10.42 -1.33
CA ILE A 45 -3.71 -9.52 -1.95
C ILE A 45 -4.39 -8.47 -2.82
N ALA A 46 -5.38 -8.87 -3.63
CA ALA A 46 -6.16 -7.95 -4.45
C ALA A 46 -6.89 -6.90 -3.60
N GLY A 47 -7.48 -7.33 -2.47
CA GLY A 47 -8.10 -6.43 -1.50
C GLY A 47 -7.10 -5.46 -0.88
N LEU A 48 -5.95 -5.94 -0.43
CA LEU A 48 -4.89 -5.11 0.16
C LEU A 48 -4.38 -4.05 -0.83
N VAL A 49 -4.14 -4.43 -2.09
CA VAL A 49 -3.73 -3.50 -3.15
C VAL A 49 -4.80 -2.45 -3.43
N ALA A 50 -6.08 -2.83 -3.41
CA ALA A 50 -7.19 -1.90 -3.57
C ALA A 50 -7.24 -0.89 -2.42
N GLU A 51 -7.12 -1.36 -1.17
CA GLU A 51 -7.09 -0.48 0.02
C GLU A 51 -5.91 0.51 -0.01
N MET A 52 -4.72 0.05 -0.43
CA MET A 52 -3.55 0.91 -0.59
C MET A 52 -3.81 2.04 -1.60
N ARG A 53 -4.37 1.71 -2.78
CA ARG A 53 -4.68 2.71 -3.81
C ARG A 53 -5.80 3.66 -3.40
N GLU A 54 -6.82 3.14 -2.72
CA GLU A 54 -7.91 3.95 -2.17
C GLU A 54 -7.37 4.95 -1.15
N SER A 55 -6.43 4.54 -0.28
CA SER A 55 -5.87 5.41 0.76
C SER A 55 -5.18 6.67 0.22
N VAL A 56 -4.64 6.60 -1.01
CA VAL A 56 -3.95 7.73 -1.67
C VAL A 56 -4.77 8.37 -2.79
N GLY A 57 -5.87 7.75 -3.22
CA GLY A 57 -6.78 8.28 -4.25
C GLY A 57 -6.24 8.24 -5.68
N TRP A 58 -5.25 7.40 -5.98
CA TRP A 58 -4.71 7.22 -7.34
C TRP A 58 -4.16 5.80 -7.53
N HIS A 59 -3.89 5.43 -8.78
CA HIS A 59 -3.40 4.10 -9.15
C HIS A 59 -1.90 3.93 -8.86
N ALA A 60 -1.53 4.00 -7.58
CA ALA A 60 -0.16 3.88 -7.10
C ALA A 60 0.46 2.51 -7.47
N PRO A 61 1.76 2.48 -7.85
CA PRO A 61 2.53 1.25 -7.94
C PRO A 61 2.55 0.50 -6.62
N VAL A 62 2.38 -0.82 -6.69
CA VAL A 62 2.59 -1.73 -5.55
C VAL A 62 3.63 -2.75 -5.99
N LEU A 63 4.79 -2.69 -5.35
CA LEU A 63 5.94 -3.53 -5.63
C LEU A 63 5.91 -4.76 -4.72
N ILE A 64 6.68 -5.79 -5.06
CA ILE A 64 6.92 -6.95 -4.21
C ILE A 64 8.42 -7.16 -4.04
N ALA A 65 8.85 -7.37 -2.80
CA ALA A 65 10.19 -7.85 -2.50
C ALA A 65 10.18 -9.38 -2.49
N GLN A 66 10.67 -9.98 -3.57
CA GLN A 66 10.88 -11.43 -3.68
C GLN A 66 12.35 -11.75 -3.39
N ALA A 67 12.58 -12.68 -2.47
CA ALA A 67 13.87 -13.29 -2.18
C ALA A 67 13.75 -14.81 -2.34
#